data_AF-A0A3D6A4Q8-F1
#
_entry.id   AF-A0A3D6A4Q8-F1
#
_cell.length_a   1.000
_cell.length_b   1.000
_cell.length_c   1.000
_cell.angle_alpha   90.00
_cell.angle_beta   90.00
_cell.angle_gamma   90.00
#
_symmetry.space_group_name_H-M   'P 1'
#
loop_
_entity.id
_entity.type
_entity.pdbx_description
1 polymer ?
#
loop_
_entity_poly.entity_id
_entity_poly.type
_entity_poly.pdbx_seq_one_letter_code
_entity_poly.pdbx_strand_id
1 'polypeptide(L)'
;MHYLIVILFFILIQQYGCSDPADTKPEPQNDQGTLARREKIKMLEAQVKSLRWENTRLALKVRTVDGNRMVKDKPTGLWHYDVERIPYTGMVVEKFPDGTPRAEASFIKGRKDGMERYWHANGKLKEESHWFDGQPDGIMQTWKEEGEVQSIVRFKRGELIEVLKE
;
A
#
# COMPACT_ATOMS: atom_id res chain seq x y z
N MET A 1 59.83 53.10 51.14
CA MET A 1 58.82 52.36 51.92
C MET A 1 57.44 52.86 51.53
N HIS A 2 56.69 52.00 50.83
CA HIS A 2 55.23 51.87 50.96
C HIS A 2 54.29 53.03 50.57
N TYR A 3 54.55 53.79 49.50
CA TYR A 3 53.52 54.67 48.90
C TYR A 3 53.46 54.62 47.36
N LEU A 4 53.76 53.44 46.79
CA LEU A 4 53.56 53.19 45.34
C LEU A 4 52.71 51.93 45.08
N ILE A 5 51.98 51.44 46.09
CA ILE A 5 51.14 50.24 46.04
C ILE A 5 49.78 50.54 46.71
N VAL A 6 49.13 51.66 46.36
CA VAL A 6 47.70 51.87 46.69
C VAL A 6 46.99 52.73 45.61
N ILE A 7 47.48 52.74 44.37
CA ILE A 7 46.76 53.31 43.21
C ILE A 7 46.53 52.21 42.17
N LEU A 8 46.20 51.02 42.64
CA LEU A 8 45.90 49.85 41.80
C LEU A 8 44.69 49.08 42.33
N PHE A 9 43.83 49.74 43.12
CA PHE A 9 42.64 49.11 43.70
C PHE A 9 41.44 50.06 43.82
N PHE A 10 41.27 50.99 42.88
CA PHE A 10 40.05 51.81 42.82
C PHE A 10 39.48 52.03 41.41
N ILE A 11 39.84 51.18 40.44
CA ILE A 11 39.12 51.06 39.17
C ILE A 11 39.02 49.57 38.85
N LEU A 12 38.22 48.84 39.63
CA LEU A 12 37.83 47.48 39.31
C LEU A 12 36.35 47.23 39.63
N ILE A 13 35.47 48.19 39.34
CA ILE A 13 34.01 47.97 39.29
C ILE A 13 33.36 48.84 38.19
N GLN A 14 33.96 48.92 37.01
CA GLN A 14 33.23 49.35 35.82
C GLN A 14 33.76 48.54 34.63
N GLN A 15 32.87 47.73 34.04
CA GLN A 15 33.02 47.05 32.75
C GLN A 15 33.63 45.63 32.72
N TYR A 16 33.16 44.75 33.61
CA TYR A 16 32.69 43.43 33.15
C TYR A 16 31.16 43.51 33.28
N GLY A 17 30.39 43.65 32.21
CA GLY A 17 30.26 42.63 31.18
C GLY A 17 28.99 41.83 31.43
N CYS A 18 27.83 42.48 31.48
CA CYS A 18 26.55 41.82 31.22
C CYS A 18 26.12 42.29 29.83
N SER A 19 26.73 41.68 28.81
CA SER A 19 26.14 41.70 27.48
C SER A 19 24.92 40.78 27.57
N ASP A 20 23.74 41.37 27.75
CA ASP A 20 22.51 40.67 27.41
C ASP A 20 22.67 40.14 25.98
N PRO A 21 22.50 38.83 25.73
CA PRO A 21 22.47 38.37 24.36
C PRO A 21 21.29 39.07 23.72
N ALA A 22 21.60 39.97 22.78
CA ALA A 22 20.61 40.54 21.89
C ALA A 22 19.74 39.38 21.41
N ASP A 23 18.45 39.48 21.71
CA ASP A 23 17.39 38.63 21.19
C ASP A 23 17.49 38.70 19.66
N THR A 24 18.37 37.87 19.10
CA THR A 24 18.50 37.71 17.67
C THR A 24 17.34 36.79 17.35
N LYS A 25 16.14 37.37 17.22
CA LYS A 25 15.03 36.67 16.58
C LYS A 25 15.61 36.10 15.29
N PRO A 26 15.57 34.77 15.08
CA PRO A 26 16.04 34.22 13.82
C PRO A 26 15.27 34.92 12.71
N GLU A 27 16.00 35.50 11.75
CA GLU A 27 15.43 36.01 10.50
C GLU A 27 14.44 34.98 9.95
N PRO A 28 13.28 35.41 9.40
CA PRO A 28 12.26 34.51 8.92
C PRO A 28 12.84 33.60 7.84
N GLN A 29 13.15 32.36 8.23
CA GLN A 29 13.79 31.38 7.37
C GLN A 29 12.78 30.90 6.32
N ASN A 30 12.77 31.55 5.15
CA ASN A 30 12.12 31.07 3.93
C ASN A 30 10.82 30.27 4.16
N ASP A 31 9.86 30.89 4.85
CA ASP A 31 8.60 30.26 5.24
C ASP A 31 7.71 29.90 4.04
N GLN A 32 7.98 30.49 2.87
CA GLN A 32 7.29 30.16 1.61
C GLN A 32 7.51 28.70 1.21
N GLY A 33 8.72 28.15 1.38
CA GLY A 33 9.00 26.75 1.07
C GLY A 33 8.29 25.77 2.01
N THR A 34 8.24 26.11 3.31
CA THR A 34 7.59 25.28 4.34
C THR A 34 6.06 25.35 4.24
N LEU A 35 5.50 26.53 4.00
CA LEU A 35 4.07 26.73 3.79
C LEU A 35 3.59 26.04 2.51
N ALA A 36 4.28 26.24 1.38
CA ALA A 36 3.95 25.58 0.11
C ALA A 36 4.00 24.05 0.23
N ARG A 37 4.96 23.50 0.99
CA ARG A 37 5.01 22.05 1.27
C ARG A 37 3.81 21.59 2.11
N ARG A 38 3.41 22.34 3.14
CA ARG A 38 2.23 22.03 3.98
C ARG A 38 0.93 22.09 3.18
N GLU A 39 0.78 23.11 2.34
CA GLU A 39 -0.39 23.24 1.45
C GLU A 39 -0.44 22.10 0.44
N LYS A 40 0.70 21.74 -0.16
CA LYS A 40 0.80 20.57 -1.04
C LYS A 40 0.43 19.27 -0.32
N ILE A 41 0.88 19.08 0.92
CA ILE A 41 0.51 17.91 1.73
C ILE A 41 -1.00 17.88 1.96
N LYS A 42 -1.60 18.99 2.42
CA LYS A 42 -3.06 19.09 2.62
C LYS A 42 -3.84 18.80 1.35
N MET A 43 -3.37 19.29 0.21
CA MET A 43 -3.98 19.03 -1.10
C MET A 43 -3.88 17.55 -1.48
N LEU A 44 -2.71 16.93 -1.31
CA LEU A 44 -2.52 15.51 -1.59
C LEU A 44 -3.36 14.63 -0.65
N GLU A 45 -3.48 14.98 0.62
CA GLU A 45 -4.35 14.29 1.58
C GLU A 45 -5.82 14.36 1.15
N ALA A 46 -6.29 15.52 0.68
CA ALA A 46 -7.64 15.68 0.14
C ALA A 46 -7.84 14.86 -1.14
N GLN A 47 -6.85 14.83 -2.04
CA GLN A 47 -6.89 13.99 -3.24
C GLN A 47 -6.94 12.50 -2.89
N VAL A 48 -6.07 12.03 -1.99
CA VAL A 48 -6.07 10.64 -1.51
C VAL A 48 -7.42 10.28 -0.88
N LYS A 49 -8.01 11.18 -0.10
CA LYS A 49 -9.34 10.99 0.48
C LYS A 49 -10.41 10.84 -0.62
N SER A 50 -10.38 11.69 -1.66
CA SER A 50 -11.27 11.58 -2.81
C SER A 50 -11.10 10.25 -3.55
N LEU A 51 -9.86 9.88 -3.86
CA LEU A 51 -9.53 8.62 -4.54
C LEU A 51 -9.98 7.40 -3.73
N ARG A 52 -9.80 7.40 -2.41
CA ARG A 52 -10.29 6.34 -1.53
C ARG A 52 -11.82 6.22 -1.60
N TRP A 53 -12.52 7.35 -1.56
CA TRP A 53 -13.98 7.37 -1.67
C TRP A 53 -14.46 6.83 -3.02
N GLU A 54 -13.84 7.27 -4.11
CA GLU A 54 -14.16 6.80 -5.46
C GLU A 54 -13.87 5.31 -5.62
N ASN A 55 -12.73 4.83 -5.10
CA ASN A 55 -12.40 3.40 -5.10
C ASN A 55 -13.45 2.59 -4.34
N THR A 56 -13.88 3.00 -3.15
CA THR A 56 -14.95 2.32 -2.40
C THR A 56 -16.25 2.30 -3.19
N ARG A 57 -16.64 3.44 -3.78
CA ARG A 57 -17.86 3.54 -4.59
C ARG A 57 -17.79 2.65 -5.84
N LEU A 58 -16.64 2.57 -6.49
CA LEU A 58 -16.42 1.72 -7.66
C LEU A 58 -16.42 0.25 -7.28
N ALA A 59 -15.82 -0.12 -6.13
CA ALA A 59 -15.82 -1.48 -5.61
C ALA A 59 -17.26 -2.03 -5.43
N LEU A 60 -18.20 -1.19 -4.96
CA LEU A 60 -19.61 -1.56 -4.83
C LEU A 60 -20.31 -1.83 -6.17
N LYS A 61 -19.78 -1.31 -7.28
CA LYS A 61 -20.31 -1.52 -8.63
C LYS A 61 -19.65 -2.71 -9.34
N VAL A 62 -18.63 -3.31 -8.74
CA VAL A 62 -17.97 -4.46 -9.33
C VAL A 62 -18.96 -5.61 -9.37
N ARG A 63 -19.28 -6.05 -10.58
CA ARG A 63 -20.15 -7.19 -10.81
C ARG A 63 -19.49 -8.43 -10.22
N THR A 64 -20.21 -9.17 -9.39
CA THR A 64 -19.75 -10.46 -8.85
C THR A 64 -20.61 -11.60 -9.40
N VAL A 65 -19.98 -12.67 -9.88
CA VAL A 65 -20.68 -13.83 -10.48
C VAL A 65 -20.20 -15.16 -9.91
N ASP A 66 -21.01 -16.20 -10.08
CA ASP A 66 -20.65 -17.58 -9.72
C ASP A 66 -19.61 -18.15 -10.71
N GLY A 67 -18.48 -18.62 -10.19
CA GLY A 67 -17.39 -19.22 -10.95
C GLY A 67 -17.77 -20.49 -11.70
N ASN A 68 -18.77 -21.23 -11.25
CA ASN A 68 -19.23 -22.44 -11.93
C ASN A 68 -19.82 -22.15 -13.33
N ARG A 69 -20.15 -20.89 -13.62
CA ARG A 69 -20.67 -20.44 -14.93
C ARG A 69 -19.63 -19.75 -15.79
N MET A 70 -18.38 -19.67 -15.35
CA MET A 70 -17.31 -19.10 -16.15
C MET A 70 -16.92 -20.07 -17.27
N VAL A 71 -16.84 -19.56 -18.49
CA VAL A 71 -16.50 -20.34 -19.68
C VAL A 71 -15.28 -19.72 -20.33
N LYS A 72 -14.26 -20.52 -20.61
CA LYS A 72 -13.07 -20.08 -21.35
C LYS A 72 -13.28 -20.30 -22.84
N ASP A 73 -13.24 -19.22 -23.62
CA ASP A 73 -13.26 -19.31 -25.06
C ASP A 73 -11.96 -19.95 -25.56
N LYS A 74 -12.07 -21.03 -26.34
CA LYS A 74 -10.89 -21.83 -26.73
C LYS A 74 -9.95 -21.08 -27.69
N PRO A 75 -10.43 -20.39 -28.74
CA PRO A 75 -9.56 -19.67 -29.66
C PRO A 75 -8.84 -18.50 -29.02
N THR A 76 -9.53 -17.67 -28.23
CA THR A 76 -8.91 -16.48 -27.64
C THR A 76 -8.25 -16.73 -26.29
N GLY A 77 -8.65 -17.79 -25.59
CA GLY A 77 -8.24 -18.08 -24.22
C GLY A 77 -8.85 -17.12 -23.18
N LEU A 78 -9.79 -16.26 -23.58
CA LEU A 78 -10.42 -15.29 -22.69
C LEU A 78 -11.59 -15.93 -21.93
N TRP A 79 -11.81 -15.45 -20.72
CA TRP A 79 -12.91 -15.87 -19.87
C TRP A 79 -14.18 -15.04 -20.14
N HIS A 80 -15.30 -15.73 -20.21
CA HIS A 80 -16.64 -15.22 -20.42
C HIS A 80 -17.55 -15.72 -19.29
N TYR A 81 -18.64 -15.02 -19.04
CA TYR A 81 -19.67 -15.49 -18.11
C TYR A 81 -20.83 -16.11 -18.89
N ASP A 82 -21.07 -17.40 -18.70
CA ASP A 82 -22.16 -18.15 -19.32
C ASP A 82 -22.19 -17.99 -20.86
N VAL A 83 -23.27 -17.43 -21.42
CA VAL A 83 -23.45 -17.22 -22.87
C VAL A 83 -23.02 -15.82 -23.35
N GLU A 84 -22.39 -15.02 -22.49
CA GLU A 84 -21.97 -13.67 -22.84
C GLU A 84 -20.83 -13.67 -23.87
N ARG A 85 -21.02 -12.93 -24.97
CA ARG A 85 -20.03 -12.81 -26.05
C ARG A 85 -18.89 -11.85 -25.74
N ILE A 86 -19.03 -11.05 -24.68
CA ILE A 86 -17.99 -10.11 -24.24
C ILE A 86 -17.12 -10.77 -23.17
N PRO A 87 -15.78 -10.60 -23.23
CA PRO A 87 -14.90 -11.07 -22.17
C PRO A 87 -15.26 -10.45 -20.81
N TYR A 88 -15.33 -11.29 -19.78
CA TYR A 88 -15.85 -10.92 -18.48
C TYR A 88 -14.96 -9.90 -17.74
N THR A 89 -15.58 -8.95 -17.04
CA THR A 89 -14.90 -8.01 -16.14
C THR A 89 -15.67 -7.94 -14.83
N GLY A 90 -15.00 -8.26 -13.72
CA GLY A 90 -15.62 -8.32 -12.41
C GLY A 90 -14.98 -9.34 -11.47
N MET A 91 -15.68 -9.64 -10.38
CA MET A 91 -15.28 -10.66 -9.40
C MET A 91 -15.97 -11.98 -9.70
N VAL A 92 -15.22 -13.06 -9.63
CA VAL A 92 -15.74 -14.42 -9.68
C VAL A 92 -15.62 -15.02 -8.29
N VAL A 93 -16.68 -15.65 -7.80
CA VAL A 93 -16.67 -16.36 -6.52
C VAL A 93 -17.21 -17.77 -6.68
N GLU A 94 -16.60 -18.71 -6.00
CA GLU A 94 -17.06 -20.09 -5.88
C GLU A 94 -17.25 -20.39 -4.40
N LYS A 95 -18.31 -21.13 -4.06
CA LYS A 95 -18.63 -21.50 -2.68
C LYS A 95 -18.58 -23.02 -2.52
N PHE A 96 -18.31 -23.45 -1.30
CA PHE A 96 -18.55 -24.82 -0.87
C PHE A 96 -20.06 -25.10 -0.76
N PRO A 97 -20.49 -26.37 -0.66
CA PRO A 97 -21.91 -26.71 -0.51
C PRO A 97 -22.59 -26.08 0.72
N ASP A 98 -21.83 -25.78 1.77
CA ASP A 98 -22.30 -25.09 2.98
C ASP A 98 -22.41 -23.56 2.82
N GLY A 99 -22.02 -23.02 1.66
CA GLY A 99 -22.07 -21.61 1.33
C GLY A 99 -20.81 -20.81 1.72
N THR A 100 -19.83 -21.44 2.37
CA THR A 100 -18.54 -20.80 2.70
C THR A 100 -17.70 -20.54 1.44
N PRO A 101 -16.81 -19.53 1.43
CA PRO A 101 -16.00 -19.23 0.25
C PRO A 101 -15.06 -20.39 -0.06
N ARG A 102 -14.99 -20.79 -1.34
CA ARG A 102 -14.08 -21.82 -1.85
C ARG A 102 -12.98 -21.21 -2.71
N ALA A 103 -13.33 -20.26 -3.56
CA ALA A 103 -12.40 -19.52 -4.39
C ALA A 103 -12.94 -18.13 -4.72
N GLU A 104 -12.05 -17.17 -4.95
CA GLU A 104 -12.38 -15.88 -5.54
C GLU A 104 -11.26 -15.42 -6.46
N ALA A 105 -11.61 -14.74 -7.54
CA ALA A 105 -10.64 -14.14 -8.45
C ALA A 105 -11.23 -12.92 -9.16
N SER A 106 -10.39 -11.91 -9.39
CA SER A 106 -10.74 -10.73 -10.18
C SER A 106 -10.34 -10.88 -11.64
N PHE A 107 -11.21 -10.42 -12.55
CA PHE A 107 -11.00 -10.47 -13.99
C PHE A 107 -11.20 -9.10 -14.63
N ILE A 108 -10.36 -8.79 -15.62
CA ILE A 108 -10.50 -7.64 -16.52
C ILE A 108 -10.41 -8.15 -17.95
N LYS A 109 -11.43 -7.87 -18.77
CA LYS A 109 -11.51 -8.26 -20.19
C LYS A 109 -11.18 -9.75 -20.43
N GLY A 110 -11.70 -10.61 -19.56
CA GLY A 110 -11.55 -12.06 -19.64
C GLY A 110 -10.18 -12.59 -19.21
N ARG A 111 -9.33 -11.77 -18.59
CA ARG A 111 -8.04 -12.20 -18.03
C ARG A 111 -8.04 -11.99 -16.52
N LYS A 112 -7.43 -12.90 -15.77
CA LYS A 112 -7.22 -12.70 -14.33
C LYS A 112 -6.36 -11.45 -14.13
N ASP A 113 -6.81 -10.55 -13.27
CA ASP A 113 -6.10 -9.29 -13.00
C ASP A 113 -6.44 -8.83 -11.58
N GLY A 114 -5.45 -8.81 -10.71
CA GLY A 114 -5.60 -8.59 -9.27
C GLY A 114 -5.37 -9.86 -8.45
N MET A 115 -6.18 -10.04 -7.41
CA MET A 115 -5.98 -11.09 -6.42
C MET A 115 -6.82 -12.33 -6.76
N GLU A 116 -6.21 -13.49 -6.61
CA GLU A 116 -6.90 -14.78 -6.55
C GLU A 116 -6.66 -15.44 -5.20
N ARG A 117 -7.72 -16.03 -4.63
CA ARG A 117 -7.64 -16.77 -3.37
C ARG A 117 -8.43 -18.05 -3.43
N TYR A 118 -7.94 -19.04 -2.69
CA TYR A 118 -8.61 -20.29 -2.42
C TYR A 118 -8.66 -20.54 -0.92
N TRP A 119 -9.71 -21.20 -0.46
CA TRP A 119 -9.87 -21.58 0.94
C TRP A 119 -10.00 -23.09 1.08
N HIS A 120 -9.53 -23.59 2.23
CA HIS A 120 -9.85 -24.93 2.71
C HIS A 120 -11.31 -24.97 3.20
N ALA A 121 -11.90 -26.16 3.29
CA ALA A 121 -13.27 -26.33 3.75
C ALA A 121 -13.49 -25.83 5.19
N ASN A 122 -12.42 -25.75 5.99
CA ASN A 122 -12.45 -25.17 7.34
C ASN A 122 -12.45 -23.61 7.36
N GLY A 123 -12.48 -22.97 6.19
CA GLY A 123 -12.50 -21.52 6.03
C GLY A 123 -11.13 -20.83 6.14
N LYS A 124 -10.04 -21.57 6.34
CA LYS A 124 -8.68 -21.00 6.32
C LYS A 124 -8.20 -20.84 4.88
N LEU A 125 -7.35 -19.83 4.67
CA LEU A 125 -6.74 -19.57 3.37
C LEU A 125 -5.88 -20.78 2.96
N LYS A 126 -6.03 -21.22 1.73
CA LYS A 126 -5.28 -22.32 1.11
C LYS A 126 -4.20 -21.78 0.18
N GLU A 127 -4.55 -20.76 -0.60
CA GLU A 127 -3.67 -20.14 -1.58
C GLU A 127 -4.10 -18.70 -1.82
N GLU A 128 -3.12 -17.83 -2.08
CA GLU A 128 -3.29 -16.45 -2.48
C GLU A 128 -2.23 -16.14 -3.53
N SER A 129 -2.65 -15.57 -4.66
CA SER A 129 -1.77 -15.27 -5.79
C SER A 129 -2.13 -13.95 -6.47
N HIS A 130 -1.09 -13.22 -6.91
CA HIS A 130 -1.24 -11.97 -7.64
C HIS A 130 -1.16 -12.20 -9.15
N TRP A 131 -2.09 -11.61 -9.89
CA TRP A 131 -2.20 -11.72 -11.34
C TRP A 131 -2.21 -10.35 -12.00
N PHE A 132 -1.60 -10.27 -13.17
CA PHE A 132 -1.65 -9.10 -14.04
C PHE A 132 -1.79 -9.57 -15.49
N ASP A 133 -2.82 -9.09 -16.19
CA ASP A 133 -3.10 -9.44 -17.59
C ASP A 133 -3.11 -10.96 -17.88
N GLY A 134 -3.62 -11.75 -16.93
CA GLY A 134 -3.72 -13.21 -17.03
C GLY A 134 -2.43 -13.97 -16.73
N GLN A 135 -1.39 -13.30 -16.23
CA GLN A 135 -0.12 -13.91 -15.83
C GLN A 135 0.14 -13.70 -14.34
N PRO A 136 0.77 -14.66 -13.64
CA PRO A 136 1.25 -14.43 -12.27
C PRO A 136 2.25 -13.26 -12.22
N ASP A 137 2.01 -12.26 -11.38
CA ASP A 137 2.89 -11.11 -11.18
C ASP A 137 2.83 -10.62 -9.72
N GLY A 138 3.75 -11.12 -8.90
CA GLY A 138 3.78 -10.85 -7.46
C GLY A 138 4.06 -12.11 -6.66
N ILE A 139 3.57 -12.13 -5.43
CA ILE A 139 3.73 -13.26 -4.52
C ILE A 139 2.59 -14.26 -4.77
N MET A 140 2.96 -15.53 -4.80
CA MET A 140 2.07 -16.67 -4.63
C MET A 140 2.44 -17.34 -3.32
N GLN A 141 1.45 -17.55 -2.46
CA GLN A 141 1.64 -18.17 -1.17
C GLN A 141 0.59 -19.27 -0.98
N THR A 142 1.00 -20.37 -0.37
CA THR A 142 0.12 -21.50 -0.05
C THR A 142 0.22 -21.82 1.44
N TRP A 143 -0.85 -22.39 1.97
CA TRP A 143 -0.97 -22.76 3.37
C TRP A 143 -1.54 -24.17 3.49
N LYS A 144 -1.05 -24.90 4.49
CA LYS A 144 -1.67 -26.15 4.93
C LYS A 144 -3.02 -25.87 5.58
N GLU A 145 -3.82 -26.93 5.76
CA GLU A 145 -5.14 -26.83 6.36
C GLU A 145 -5.10 -26.28 7.80
N GLU A 146 -4.00 -26.46 8.51
CA GLU A 146 -3.76 -25.91 9.85
C GLU A 146 -3.53 -24.39 9.84
N GLY A 147 -3.26 -23.80 8.68
CA GLY A 147 -2.94 -22.37 8.50
C GLY A 147 -1.44 -22.06 8.50
N GLU A 148 -0.58 -23.08 8.56
CA GLU A 148 0.86 -22.91 8.41
C GLU A 148 1.23 -22.62 6.96
N VAL A 149 2.09 -21.62 6.74
CA VAL A 149 2.63 -21.34 5.40
C VAL A 149 3.39 -22.55 4.90
N GLN A 150 2.96 -23.09 3.76
CA GLN A 150 3.60 -24.21 3.09
C GLN A 150 4.70 -23.69 2.16
N SER A 151 4.35 -22.91 1.14
CA SER A 151 5.33 -22.32 0.22
C SER A 151 5.09 -20.84 -0.02
N ILE A 152 6.16 -20.11 -0.34
CA ILE A 152 6.09 -18.72 -0.82
C ILE A 152 6.98 -18.62 -2.05
N VAL A 153 6.42 -18.13 -3.13
CA VAL A 153 7.08 -18.02 -4.43
C VAL A 153 6.81 -16.65 -5.02
N ARG A 154 7.79 -16.08 -5.72
CA ARG A 154 7.66 -14.80 -6.42
C ARG A 154 7.69 -14.99 -7.92
N PHE A 155 6.70 -14.42 -8.60
CA PHE A 155 6.60 -14.36 -10.04
C PHE A 155 6.73 -12.92 -10.55
N LYS A 156 7.18 -12.78 -11.80
CA LYS A 156 7.10 -11.54 -12.56
C LYS A 156 6.74 -11.85 -14.00
N ARG A 157 5.63 -11.30 -14.51
CA ARG A 157 5.16 -11.55 -15.90
C ARG A 157 5.13 -13.04 -16.25
N GLY A 158 4.61 -13.85 -15.34
CA GLY A 158 4.50 -15.30 -15.47
C GLY A 158 5.79 -16.10 -15.26
N GLU A 159 6.94 -15.45 -15.12
CA GLU A 159 8.22 -16.12 -14.87
C GLU A 159 8.47 -16.28 -13.36
N LEU A 160 8.92 -17.47 -12.96
CA LEU A 160 9.40 -17.74 -11.60
C LEU A 160 10.69 -16.96 -11.37
N ILE A 161 10.68 -16.07 -10.39
CA ILE A 161 11.85 -15.28 -10.01
C ILE A 161 12.57 -15.89 -8.83
N GLU A 162 11.83 -16.29 -7.80
CA GLU A 162 12.42 -16.72 -6.53
C GLU A 162 11.48 -17.64 -5.76
N VAL A 163 12.03 -18.68 -5.14
CA VAL A 163 11.35 -19.49 -4.13
C VAL A 163 11.82 -19.00 -2.76
N LEU A 164 10.92 -18.36 -2.02
CA LEU A 164 11.19 -17.76 -0.71
C LEU A 164 11.02 -18.80 0.41
N LYS A 165 10.15 -19.79 0.21
CA LYS A 165 9.90 -20.89 1.14
C LYS A 165 9.32 -22.10 0.40
N GLU A 166 9.78 -23.30 0.77
CA GLU A 166 9.34 -24.61 0.26
C GLU A 166 9.10 -25.59 1.41
#